data_AF-A0A6J7JCN9-F1
#
_entry.id   AF-A0A6J7JCN9-F1
#
_cell.length_a   1.000
_cell.length_b   1.000
_cell.length_c   1.000
_cell.angle_alpha   90.00
_cell.angle_beta   90.00
_cell.angle_gamma   90.00
#
_symmetry.space_group_name_H-M   'P 1'
#
loop_
_entity.id
_entity.type
_entity.pdbx_description
1 polymer ?
#
loop_
_entity_poly.entity_id
_entity_poly.type
_entity_poly.pdbx_seq_one_letter_code
_entity_poly.pdbx_strand_id
1 'polypeptide(L)'
;MPYPLPWDMLGTVDVTAWLAAPAAFKFYADLGWDRVRKANQTRMRYGRDLIMNELGVGRDELREEDLPLGVVPLHKMSGGRDGCFALQKRFAEVHKIEVPITTFSDKYFMRISGQLYNTPDDYDALLTAVRVELK
;
A
#
# COMPACT_ATOMS: atom_id res chain seq x y z
N MET A 1 -31.43 6.63 -24.34
CA MET A 1 -31.90 5.86 -23.17
C MET A 1 -31.86 6.76 -21.95
N PRO A 2 -32.85 6.74 -21.05
CA PRO A 2 -32.82 7.57 -19.85
C PRO A 2 -31.74 7.10 -18.87
N TYR A 3 -31.18 8.02 -18.09
CA TYR A 3 -30.30 7.68 -16.97
C TYR A 3 -31.06 6.82 -15.93
N PRO A 4 -30.47 5.75 -15.37
CA PRO A 4 -29.08 5.31 -15.49
C PRO A 4 -28.82 4.22 -16.55
N LEU A 5 -29.81 3.87 -17.38
CA LEU A 5 -29.80 2.70 -18.28
C LEU A 5 -28.51 2.52 -19.14
N PRO A 6 -27.85 3.59 -19.66
CA PRO A 6 -26.56 3.44 -20.37
C PRO A 6 -25.43 2.81 -19.54
N TRP A 7 -25.50 2.88 -18.21
CA TRP A 7 -24.49 2.32 -17.29
C TRP A 7 -24.79 0.87 -16.91
N ASP A 8 -26.05 0.43 -17.02
CA ASP A 8 -26.47 -0.95 -16.73
C ASP A 8 -26.27 -1.87 -17.93
N MET A 9 -26.13 -1.31 -19.13
CA MET A 9 -26.05 -2.03 -20.42
C MET A 9 -24.69 -1.82 -21.09
N LEU A 10 -23.61 -2.23 -20.42
CA LEU A 10 -22.23 -2.12 -20.94
C LEU A 10 -21.88 -3.11 -22.06
N GLY A 11 -22.83 -3.92 -22.52
CA GLY A 11 -22.58 -5.09 -23.35
C GLY A 11 -22.13 -6.30 -22.52
N THR A 12 -21.46 -7.26 -23.16
CA THR A 12 -21.01 -8.48 -22.48
C THR A 12 -19.76 -8.22 -21.66
N VAL A 13 -19.93 -7.94 -20.38
CA VAL A 13 -18.85 -7.74 -19.40
C VAL A 13 -19.10 -8.61 -18.15
N ASP A 14 -18.03 -8.93 -17.43
CA ASP A 14 -18.15 -9.58 -16.12
C ASP A 14 -18.57 -8.56 -15.06
N VAL A 15 -19.81 -8.67 -14.59
CA VAL A 15 -20.39 -7.79 -13.57
C VAL A 15 -20.29 -8.37 -12.15
N THR A 16 -19.57 -9.49 -11.96
CA THR A 16 -19.49 -10.19 -10.65
C THR A 16 -19.01 -9.27 -9.54
N ALA A 17 -18.05 -8.37 -9.81
CA ALA A 17 -17.57 -7.40 -8.82
C ALA A 17 -18.67 -6.43 -8.34
N TRP A 18 -19.59 -6.02 -9.22
CA TRP A 18 -20.73 -5.18 -8.85
C TRP A 18 -21.76 -5.95 -8.04
N LEU A 19 -22.03 -7.20 -8.43
CA LEU A 19 -22.94 -8.09 -7.69
C LEU A 19 -22.40 -8.45 -6.29
N ALA A 20 -21.08 -8.48 -6.11
CA ALA A 20 -20.44 -8.73 -4.82
C ALA A 20 -20.38 -7.49 -3.91
N ALA A 21 -20.55 -6.28 -4.46
CA ALA A 21 -20.39 -5.04 -3.70
C ALA A 21 -21.30 -4.93 -2.46
N PRO A 22 -22.60 -5.30 -2.50
CA PRO A 22 -23.45 -5.27 -1.30
C PRO A 22 -22.94 -6.17 -0.17
N ALA A 23 -22.41 -7.35 -0.50
CA ALA A 23 -21.83 -8.26 0.50
C ALA A 23 -20.56 -7.67 1.12
N ALA A 24 -19.70 -7.04 0.30
CA ALA A 24 -18.51 -6.34 0.79
C ALA A 24 -18.88 -5.15 1.69
N PHE A 25 -19.89 -4.35 1.33
CA PHE A 25 -20.37 -3.25 2.17
C PHE A 25 -20.92 -3.75 3.51
N LYS A 26 -21.69 -4.85 3.49
CA LYS A 26 -22.18 -5.48 4.72
C LYS A 26 -21.02 -5.92 5.61
N PHE A 27 -20.01 -6.59 5.05
CA PHE A 27 -18.83 -7.02 5.81
C PHE A 27 -18.16 -5.86 6.55
N TYR A 28 -17.89 -4.74 5.88
CA TYR A 28 -17.28 -3.57 6.51
C TYR A 28 -18.22 -2.83 7.47
N ALA A 29 -19.53 -2.80 7.18
CA ALA A 29 -20.53 -2.24 8.08
C ALA A 29 -20.63 -3.03 9.39
N ASP A 30 -20.62 -4.36 9.33
CA ASP A 30 -20.65 -5.26 10.49
C ASP A 30 -19.39 -5.09 11.38
N LEU A 31 -18.24 -4.80 10.77
CA LEU A 31 -17.01 -4.46 11.50
C LEU A 31 -16.99 -3.02 12.06
N GLY A 32 -17.78 -2.12 11.47
CA GLY A 32 -17.80 -0.69 11.73
C GLY A 32 -16.75 0.07 10.91
N TRP A 33 -17.21 0.88 9.96
CA TRP A 33 -16.35 1.61 9.02
C TRP A 33 -15.24 2.45 9.68
N ASP A 34 -15.55 3.18 10.75
CA ASP A 34 -14.57 4.04 11.41
C ASP A 34 -13.54 3.23 12.19
N ARG A 35 -13.95 2.08 12.75
CA ARG A 35 -13.03 1.13 13.38
C ARG A 35 -12.05 0.58 12.34
N VAL A 36 -12.55 0.23 11.16
CA VAL A 36 -11.73 -0.30 10.06
C VAL A 36 -10.72 0.75 9.58
N ARG A 37 -11.16 1.98 9.31
CA ARG A 37 -10.27 3.07 8.86
C ARG A 37 -9.18 3.35 9.88
N LYS A 38 -9.55 3.50 11.17
CA LYS A 38 -8.58 3.71 12.26
C LYS A 38 -7.58 2.57 12.38
N ALA A 39 -8.04 1.32 12.30
CA ALA A 39 -7.16 0.16 12.37
C ALA A 39 -6.17 0.14 11.20
N ASN A 40 -6.65 0.33 9.97
CA ASN A 40 -5.81 0.36 8.77
C ASN A 40 -4.77 1.48 8.83
N GLN A 41 -5.17 2.69 9.22
CA GLN A 41 -4.25 3.82 9.40
C GLN A 41 -3.21 3.54 10.49
N THR A 42 -3.62 2.96 11.63
CA THR A 42 -2.71 2.62 12.72
C THR A 42 -1.64 1.61 12.27
N ARG A 43 -2.06 0.57 11.54
CA ARG A 43 -1.15 -0.45 10.98
C ARG A 43 -0.20 0.15 9.94
N MET A 44 -0.73 0.97 9.02
CA MET A 44 0.09 1.70 8.05
C MET A 44 1.14 2.56 8.75
N ARG A 45 0.74 3.35 9.75
CA ARG A 45 1.63 4.25 10.49
C ARG A 45 2.73 3.48 11.22
N TYR A 46 2.37 2.35 11.86
CA TYR A 46 3.35 1.46 12.48
C TYR A 46 4.41 1.00 11.47
N GLY A 47 3.99 0.41 10.35
CA GLY A 47 4.91 -0.06 9.32
C GLY A 47 5.75 1.06 8.71
N ARG A 48 5.12 2.19 8.34
CA ARG A 48 5.80 3.35 7.76
C ARG A 48 6.86 3.91 8.70
N ASP A 49 6.49 4.16 9.96
CA ASP A 49 7.39 4.78 10.94
C ASP A 49 8.56 3.85 11.27
N LEU A 50 8.33 2.53 11.29
CA LEU A 50 9.36 1.51 11.44
C LEU A 50 10.39 1.58 10.29
N ILE A 51 9.93 1.63 9.03
CA ILE A 51 10.82 1.71 7.85
C ILE A 51 11.51 3.07 7.74
N MET A 52 10.81 4.17 8.03
CA MET A 52 11.42 5.51 8.05
C MET A 52 12.57 5.57 9.05
N ASN A 53 12.35 5.10 10.28
CA ASN A 53 13.39 5.05 11.30
C ASN A 53 14.58 4.19 10.87
N GLU A 54 14.33 3.03 10.27
CA GLU A 54 15.39 2.16 9.76
C GLU A 54 16.24 2.86 8.69
N LEU A 55 15.59 3.54 7.74
CA LEU A 55 16.26 4.24 6.65
C LEU A 55 16.84 5.61 7.04
N GLY A 56 16.61 6.05 8.28
CA GLY A 56 17.06 7.36 8.77
C GLY A 56 16.29 8.54 8.14
N VAL A 57 15.07 8.31 7.66
CA VAL A 57 14.22 9.36 7.09
C VAL A 57 13.53 10.11 8.23
N GLY A 58 13.71 11.43 8.26
CA GLY A 58 13.14 12.30 9.27
C GLY A 58 11.62 12.51 9.11
N ARG A 59 10.97 12.94 10.19
CA ARG A 59 9.53 13.27 10.17
C ARG A 59 9.22 14.56 9.39
N ASP A 60 10.22 15.38 9.10
CA ASP A 60 10.11 16.56 8.25
C ASP A 60 9.82 16.22 6.78
N GLU A 61 10.22 15.02 6.34
CA GLU A 61 9.87 14.49 5.02
C GLU A 61 8.56 13.70 5.01
N LEU A 62 7.93 13.54 6.18
CA LEU A 62 6.66 12.83 6.29
C LEU A 62 5.53 13.67 5.68
N ARG A 63 4.87 13.10 4.68
CA ARG A 63 3.56 13.56 4.24
C ARG A 63 2.48 12.73 4.92
N GLU A 64 1.78 13.35 5.88
CA GLU A 64 0.72 12.68 6.62
C GLU A 64 -0.65 12.95 6.00
N GLU A 65 -1.37 11.87 5.69
CA GLU A 65 -2.73 11.92 5.16
C GLU A 65 -3.64 10.97 5.94
N ASP A 66 -4.94 11.23 5.93
CA ASP A 66 -5.95 10.38 6.56
C ASP A 66 -6.30 9.15 5.69
N LEU A 67 -5.26 8.46 5.22
CA LEU A 67 -5.36 7.31 4.32
C LEU A 67 -4.69 6.07 4.93
N PRO A 68 -5.14 4.86 4.56
CA PRO A 68 -4.49 3.61 4.97
C PRO A 68 -3.22 3.31 4.16
N LEU A 69 -2.60 4.33 3.57
CA LEU A 69 -1.36 4.25 2.80
C LEU A 69 -0.43 5.40 3.16
N GLY A 70 0.86 5.13 3.19
CA GLY A 70 1.90 6.11 3.47
C GLY A 70 3.11 5.86 2.57
N VAL A 71 3.91 6.88 2.36
CA VAL A 71 5.07 6.82 1.48
C VAL A 71 6.35 7.07 2.27
N VAL A 72 7.38 6.27 2.01
CA VAL A 72 8.72 6.41 2.59
C VAL A 72 9.72 6.75 1.47
N PRO A 73 10.39 7.91 1.54
CA PRO A 73 11.51 8.24 0.67
C PRO A 73 12.64 7.22 0.72
N LEU A 74 13.23 6.88 -0.44
CA LEU A 74 14.38 6.00 -0.57
C LEU A 74 15.60 6.78 -1.11
N HIS A 75 16.30 7.52 -0.26
CA HIS A 75 17.35 8.45 -0.71
C HIS A 75 18.58 7.80 -1.35
N LYS A 76 18.90 6.56 -0.98
CA LYS A 76 20.05 5.81 -1.49
C LYS A 76 19.76 5.03 -2.78
N MET A 77 18.56 5.18 -3.32
CA MET A 77 18.14 4.47 -4.51
C MET A 77 18.53 5.22 -5.78
N SER A 78 18.81 4.47 -6.84
CA SER A 78 19.10 4.98 -8.18
C SER A 78 18.62 3.98 -9.25
N GLY A 79 18.80 4.31 -10.54
CA GLY A 79 18.47 3.41 -11.65
C GLY A 79 17.07 3.61 -12.23
N GLY A 80 16.46 4.76 -11.95
CA GLY A 80 15.16 5.16 -12.51
C GLY A 80 14.05 4.13 -12.28
N ARG A 81 13.12 4.06 -13.23
CA ARG A 81 11.96 3.16 -13.18
C ARG A 81 12.36 1.69 -13.18
N ASP A 82 13.40 1.31 -13.92
CA ASP A 82 13.86 -0.07 -14.00
C ASP A 82 14.50 -0.53 -12.68
N GLY A 83 15.22 0.35 -12.00
CA GLY A 83 15.72 0.11 -10.64
C GLY A 83 14.59 -0.14 -9.64
N CYS A 84 13.49 0.64 -9.73
CA CYS A 84 12.27 0.40 -8.93
C CYS A 84 11.68 -0.98 -9.17
N PHE A 85 11.50 -1.36 -10.43
CA PHE A 85 10.98 -2.68 -10.77
C PHE A 85 11.91 -3.82 -10.33
N ALA A 86 13.22 -3.66 -10.52
CA ALA A 86 14.20 -4.65 -10.10
C ALA A 86 14.19 -4.86 -8.59
N LEU A 87 14.12 -3.78 -7.80
CA LEU A 87 14.02 -3.86 -6.35
C LEU A 87 12.70 -4.50 -5.92
N GLN A 88 11.57 -4.03 -6.46
CA GLN A 88 10.24 -4.59 -6.16
C GLN A 88 10.18 -6.09 -6.49
N LYS A 89 10.79 -6.52 -7.60
CA LYS A 89 10.91 -7.93 -7.98
C LYS A 89 11.69 -8.74 -6.94
N ARG A 90 12.78 -8.21 -6.37
CA ARG A 90 13.52 -8.90 -5.31
C ARG A 90 12.71 -9.03 -4.02
N PHE A 91 11.99 -7.98 -3.63
CA PHE A 91 11.04 -8.06 -2.51
C PHE A 91 10.01 -9.19 -2.73
N ALA A 92 9.41 -9.27 -3.92
CA ALA A 92 8.42 -10.30 -4.24
C ALA A 92 9.02 -11.72 -4.33
N GLU A 93 10.11 -11.91 -5.06
CA GLU A 93 10.64 -13.25 -5.38
C GLU A 93 11.50 -13.84 -4.26
N VAL A 94 12.32 -13.02 -3.60
CA VAL A 94 13.26 -13.47 -2.56
C VAL A 94 12.61 -13.39 -1.19
N HIS A 95 12.06 -12.22 -0.84
CA HIS A 95 11.53 -11.96 0.51
C HIS A 95 10.06 -12.34 0.66
N LYS A 96 9.36 -12.65 -0.44
CA LYS A 96 7.91 -12.95 -0.49
C LYS A 96 7.05 -11.79 0.00
N ILE A 97 7.45 -10.57 -0.33
CA ILE A 97 6.79 -9.33 0.09
C ILE A 97 6.40 -8.51 -1.14
N GLU A 98 5.11 -8.18 -1.24
CA GLU A 98 4.61 -7.24 -2.24
C GLU A 98 4.59 -5.82 -1.67
N VAL A 99 5.55 -5.00 -2.10
CA VAL A 99 5.62 -3.59 -1.71
C VAL A 99 5.84 -2.70 -2.94
N PRO A 100 4.95 -1.76 -3.25
CA PRO A 100 5.13 -0.86 -4.37
C PRO A 100 6.33 0.06 -4.18
N ILE A 101 7.23 0.07 -5.16
CA ILE A 101 8.38 0.98 -5.22
C ILE A 101 8.29 1.77 -6.51
N THR A 102 8.34 3.09 -6.41
CA THR A 102 8.15 3.99 -7.55
C THR A 102 9.13 5.15 -7.54
N THR A 103 9.23 5.83 -8.68
CA THR A 103 10.05 7.03 -8.84
C THR A 103 9.23 8.16 -9.45
N PHE A 104 9.46 9.38 -8.97
CA PHE A 104 8.87 10.60 -9.50
C PHE A 104 9.85 11.76 -9.31
N SER A 105 10.12 12.51 -10.39
CA SER A 105 11.07 13.64 -10.39
C SER A 105 12.41 13.29 -9.74
N ASP A 106 13.02 12.19 -10.19
CA ASP A 106 14.31 11.65 -9.71
C ASP A 106 14.37 11.31 -8.21
N LYS A 107 13.22 11.24 -7.55
CA LYS A 107 13.07 10.74 -6.18
C LYS A 107 12.44 9.36 -6.18
N TYR A 108 12.70 8.60 -5.13
CA TYR A 108 12.28 7.20 -5.01
C TYR A 108 11.45 7.01 -3.74
N PHE A 109 10.47 6.13 -3.83
CA PHE A 109 9.42 6.02 -2.83
C PHE A 109 8.97 4.57 -2.67
N MET A 110 8.93 4.10 -1.42
CA MET A 110 8.28 2.86 -1.03
C MET A 110 6.90 3.18 -0.44
N ARG A 111 5.83 2.53 -0.92
CA ARG A 111 4.47 2.74 -0.40
C ARG A 111 4.08 1.65 0.59
N ILE A 112 3.91 2.02 1.85
CA ILE A 112 3.40 1.14 2.90
C ILE A 112 1.88 1.24 2.94
N SER A 113 1.21 0.08 3.01
CA SER A 113 -0.24 0.00 3.16
C SER A 113 -0.59 -0.70 4.47
N GLY A 114 -1.67 -0.27 5.10
CA GLY A 114 -2.22 -0.91 6.29
C GLY A 114 -3.60 -1.45 6.00
N GLN A 115 -3.78 -2.74 6.24
CA GLN A 115 -5.05 -3.43 6.09
C GLN A 115 -5.35 -4.28 7.32
N LEU A 116 -6.62 -4.64 7.50
CA LEU A 116 -7.09 -5.38 8.67
C LEU A 116 -6.32 -6.68 8.92
N TYR A 117 -5.86 -7.32 7.84
CA TYR A 117 -5.12 -8.58 7.86
C TYR A 117 -3.63 -8.41 8.16
N ASN A 118 -3.09 -7.19 8.12
CA ASN A 118 -1.67 -6.98 8.42
C ASN A 118 -1.40 -7.09 9.92
N THR A 119 -0.31 -7.74 10.29
CA THR A 119 0.17 -7.91 11.66
C THR A 119 1.50 -7.20 11.86
N PRO A 120 1.95 -6.96 13.12
CA PRO A 120 3.30 -6.45 13.37
C PRO A 120 4.40 -7.29 12.70
N ASP A 121 4.26 -8.63 12.70
CA ASP A 121 5.21 -9.57 12.11
C ASP A 121 5.41 -9.34 10.60
N ASP A 122 4.35 -8.94 9.88
CA ASP A 122 4.46 -8.60 8.45
C ASP A 122 5.39 -7.40 8.23
N TYR A 123 5.33 -6.41 9.13
CA TYR A 123 6.17 -5.21 9.06
C TYR A 123 7.60 -5.48 9.54
N ASP A 124 7.79 -6.42 10.48
CA ASP A 124 9.12 -6.88 10.89
C ASP A 124 9.82 -7.69 9.79
N ALA A 125 9.08 -8.49 9.04
CA ALA A 125 9.57 -9.16 7.84
C ALA A 125 9.98 -8.12 6.77
N LEU A 126 9.16 -7.10 6.54
CA LEU A 126 9.49 -5.99 5.65
C LEU A 126 10.75 -5.24 6.11
N LEU A 127 10.88 -4.96 7.40
CA LEU A 127 12.05 -4.31 7.97
C LEU A 127 13.33 -5.12 7.71
N THR A 128 13.26 -6.43 7.87
CA THR A 128 14.37 -7.35 7.59
C THR A 128 14.77 -7.30 6.11
N ALA A 129 13.80 -7.34 5.20
CA ALA A 129 14.07 -7.21 3.76
C ALA A 129 14.69 -5.85 3.40
N VAL A 130 14.20 -4.76 3.99
CA VAL A 130 14.76 -3.40 3.81
C VAL A 130 16.23 -3.35 4.23
N ARG A 131 16.60 -3.99 5.35
CA ARG A 131 18.00 -4.07 5.79
C ARG A 131 18.91 -4.79 4.80
N VAL A 132 18.41 -5.83 4.16
CA VAL A 132 19.20 -6.60 3.18
C VAL A 132 19.37 -5.84 1.87
N GLU A 133 18.34 -5.13 1.43
CA GLU A 133 18.27 -4.56 0.08
C GLU A 133 18.71 -3.10 -0.02
N LEU A 134 18.65 -2.34 1.09
CA LEU A 134 18.82 -0.88 1.10
C LEU A 134 19.85 -0.36 2.11
N LYS A 135 20.50 -1.24 2.88
CA LYS A 135 21.63 -0.89 3.76
C LYS A 135 22.89 -1.62 3.35
#